data_AF-A0A831SLA9-F1
#
_entry.id   AF-A0A831SLA9-F1
#
_cell.length_a   1.000
_cell.length_b   1.000
_cell.length_c   1.000
_cell.angle_alpha   90.00
_cell.angle_beta   90.00
_cell.angle_gamma   90.00
#
_symmetry.space_group_name_H-M   'P 1'
#
loop_
_entity.id
_entity.type
_entity.pdbx_description
1 polymer ?
#
loop_
_entity_poly.entity_id
_entity_poly.type
_entity_poly.pdbx_seq_one_letter_code
_entity_poly.pdbx_strand_id
1 'polypeptide(L)'
;MKQKHYLVFEIVAICIILISGCIQENQTAKPDIMQCPTINLEATVISLSPDTNIECENKCPGYQYPKDTGVIRIDKIISGNYQKLKGIEEGSEITIEFDYSSRPAKIRMIPVSEEPSNSPEEPVSHVPTFAEPIPRENGYFIYNIETNLVGEETEIILPGLEVGSKFRATINYCSPDMISVGKYEPIS
;
A
#
# COMPACT_ATOMS: atom_id res chain seq x y z
N MET A 1 65.68 -30.78 -25.19
CA MET A 1 64.73 -31.13 -24.11
C MET A 1 64.13 -29.87 -23.48
N LYS A 2 63.09 -29.26 -24.06
CA LYS A 2 62.26 -28.22 -23.38
C LYS A 2 60.79 -28.23 -23.88
N GLN A 3 60.32 -29.38 -24.36
CA GLN A 3 59.00 -29.56 -24.98
C GLN A 3 57.94 -30.05 -23.99
N LYS A 4 58.12 -29.80 -22.68
CA LYS A 4 57.21 -30.29 -21.63
C LYS A 4 56.53 -29.19 -20.80
N HIS A 5 56.87 -27.91 -21.01
CA HIS A 5 56.33 -26.81 -20.20
C HIS A 5 55.22 -26.00 -20.87
N TYR A 6 55.12 -25.99 -22.21
CA TYR A 6 54.07 -25.23 -22.90
C TYR A 6 52.68 -25.88 -22.79
N LEU A 7 52.63 -27.22 -22.76
CA LEU A 7 51.38 -27.98 -22.73
C LEU A 7 50.68 -27.90 -21.35
N VAL A 8 51.43 -27.63 -20.28
CA VAL A 8 50.86 -27.50 -18.92
C VAL A 8 50.26 -26.10 -18.71
N PHE A 9 50.84 -25.06 -19.32
CA PHE A 9 50.32 -23.69 -19.20
C PHE A 9 49.00 -23.47 -19.97
N GLU A 10 48.81 -24.10 -21.13
CA GLU A 10 47.52 -24.01 -21.86
C GLU A 10 46.37 -24.72 -21.14
N ILE A 11 46.62 -25.86 -20.49
CA ILE A 11 45.58 -26.60 -19.74
C ILE A 11 45.14 -25.83 -18.48
N VAL A 12 46.07 -25.19 -17.77
CA VAL A 12 45.75 -24.40 -16.57
C VAL A 12 44.98 -23.13 -16.93
N ALA A 13 45.28 -22.48 -18.06
CA ALA A 13 44.54 -21.30 -18.52
C ALA A 13 43.09 -21.64 -18.95
N ILE A 14 42.87 -22.79 -19.59
CA ILE A 14 41.53 -23.24 -20.00
C ILE A 14 40.67 -23.64 -18.79
N CYS A 15 41.26 -24.25 -17.76
CA CYS A 15 40.54 -24.59 -16.52
C CYS A 15 40.09 -23.34 -15.73
N ILE A 16 40.84 -22.23 -15.74
CA ILE A 16 40.43 -21.00 -15.04
C ILE A 16 39.28 -20.29 -15.76
N ILE A 17 39.22 -20.35 -17.09
CA ILE A 17 38.12 -19.75 -17.87
C ILE A 17 36.82 -20.55 -17.71
N LEU A 18 36.88 -21.87 -17.52
CA LEU A 18 35.68 -22.70 -17.31
C LEU A 18 35.07 -22.61 -15.91
N ILE A 19 35.84 -22.25 -14.87
CA ILE A 19 35.30 -22.08 -13.51
C ILE A 19 34.69 -20.68 -13.31
N SER A 20 35.04 -19.71 -14.16
CA SER A 20 34.51 -18.34 -14.08
C SER A 20 33.08 -18.19 -14.64
N GLY A 21 32.52 -19.24 -15.26
CA GLY A 21 31.23 -19.18 -15.97
C GLY A 21 29.97 -19.56 -15.18
N CYS A 22 30.09 -20.02 -13.92
CA CYS A 22 28.94 -20.53 -13.16
C CYS A 22 28.90 -20.05 -11.69
N ILE A 23 29.37 -18.84 -11.39
CA ILE A 23 28.89 -18.16 -10.18
C ILE A 23 27.77 -17.23 -10.65
N GLN A 24 26.64 -17.85 -10.95
CA GLN A 24 25.38 -17.14 -11.07
C GLN A 24 25.07 -16.71 -9.63
N GLU A 25 25.43 -15.47 -9.33
CA GLU A 25 24.98 -14.75 -8.15
C GLU A 25 23.47 -14.96 -8.12
N ASN A 26 22.99 -15.80 -7.20
CA ASN A 26 21.58 -15.92 -6.88
C ASN A 26 21.20 -14.59 -6.21
N GLN A 27 21.10 -13.54 -7.03
CA GLN A 27 20.28 -12.40 -6.73
C GLN A 27 18.88 -12.98 -6.68
N THR A 28 18.45 -13.39 -5.49
CA THR A 28 17.04 -13.44 -5.14
C THR A 28 16.46 -12.13 -5.63
N ALA A 29 15.77 -12.19 -6.78
CA ALA A 29 15.03 -11.07 -7.30
C ALA A 29 14.13 -10.62 -6.16
N LYS A 30 14.44 -9.44 -5.61
CA LYS A 30 13.54 -8.73 -4.72
C LYS A 30 12.19 -8.73 -5.45
N PRO A 31 11.10 -9.22 -4.84
CA PRO A 31 9.82 -9.25 -5.52
C PRO A 31 9.58 -7.86 -6.09
N ASP A 32 9.38 -7.79 -7.41
CA ASP A 32 9.09 -6.53 -8.08
C ASP A 32 7.81 -6.02 -7.45
N ILE A 33 7.94 -5.08 -6.52
CA ILE A 33 6.83 -4.58 -5.73
C ILE A 33 6.02 -3.80 -6.75
N MET A 34 4.91 -4.37 -7.20
CA MET A 34 4.02 -3.77 -8.19
C MET A 34 3.64 -2.36 -7.72
N GLN A 35 4.34 -1.34 -8.22
CA GLN A 35 4.05 0.05 -7.91
C GLN A 35 2.84 0.44 -8.74
N CYS A 36 1.69 0.57 -8.09
CA CYS A 36 0.50 1.08 -8.73
C CYS A 36 0.71 2.54 -9.14
N PRO A 37 0.45 2.92 -10.41
CA PRO A 37 0.40 4.31 -10.83
C PRO A 37 -0.44 5.17 -9.88
N THR A 38 0.05 6.37 -9.57
CA THR A 38 -0.69 7.35 -8.77
C THR A 38 -1.14 8.52 -9.61
N ILE A 39 -2.31 9.06 -9.29
CA ILE A 39 -2.95 10.14 -10.04
C ILE A 39 -3.51 11.15 -9.05
N ASN A 40 -3.13 12.42 -9.20
CA ASN A 40 -3.69 13.53 -8.44
C ASN A 40 -4.87 14.11 -9.21
N LEU A 41 -6.03 14.24 -8.56
CA LEU A 41 -7.26 14.67 -9.20
C LEU A 41 -8.16 15.47 -8.26
N GLU A 42 -9.12 16.16 -8.86
CA GLU A 42 -10.31 16.69 -8.20
C GLU A 42 -11.51 15.88 -8.68
N ALA A 43 -12.39 15.49 -7.76
CA ALA A 43 -13.54 14.66 -8.06
C ALA A 43 -14.78 15.06 -7.25
N THR A 44 -15.93 14.67 -7.78
CA THR A 44 -17.23 14.76 -7.10
C THR A 44 -17.69 13.36 -6.72
N VAL A 45 -18.17 13.18 -5.49
CA VAL A 45 -18.78 11.93 -5.04
C VAL A 45 -20.15 11.75 -5.70
N ILE A 46 -20.34 10.64 -6.40
CA ILE A 46 -21.60 10.27 -7.06
C ILE A 46 -22.41 9.31 -6.16
N SER A 47 -21.74 8.34 -5.56
CA SER A 47 -22.35 7.43 -4.59
C SER A 47 -21.33 6.94 -3.57
N LEU A 48 -21.83 6.58 -2.38
CA LEU A 48 -21.05 5.96 -1.32
C LEU A 48 -21.74 4.67 -0.89
N SER A 49 -20.94 3.65 -0.65
CA SER A 49 -21.36 2.34 -0.15
C SER A 49 -20.51 2.04 1.09
N PRO A 50 -20.94 2.51 2.28
CA PRO A 50 -20.22 2.27 3.52
C PRO A 50 -20.18 0.79 3.84
N ASP A 51 -19.04 0.33 4.35
CA ASP A 51 -18.94 -1.03 4.89
C ASP A 51 -19.84 -1.16 6.12
N THR A 52 -20.69 -2.17 6.10
CA THR A 52 -21.67 -2.49 7.15
C THR A 52 -21.17 -3.59 8.08
N ASN A 53 -20.11 -4.31 7.72
CA ASN A 53 -19.55 -5.40 8.52
C ASN A 53 -18.45 -4.92 9.47
N ILE A 54 -18.74 -3.84 10.20
CA ILE A 54 -17.77 -3.10 11.04
C ILE A 54 -17.78 -3.53 12.51
N GLU A 55 -18.75 -4.35 12.92
CA GLU A 55 -18.92 -4.83 14.30
C GLU A 55 -18.60 -6.32 14.39
N CYS A 56 -17.32 -6.66 14.24
CA CYS A 56 -16.84 -8.04 14.19
C CYS A 56 -16.14 -8.50 15.47
N GLU A 57 -16.63 -8.07 16.65
CA GLU A 57 -16.08 -8.48 17.94
C GLU A 57 -16.05 -10.02 18.05
N ASN A 58 -14.85 -10.59 18.19
CA ASN A 58 -14.61 -12.03 18.32
C ASN A 58 -15.13 -12.90 17.15
N LYS A 59 -15.42 -12.30 15.99
CA LYS A 59 -16.02 -13.00 14.82
C LYS A 59 -15.10 -13.05 13.61
N CYS A 60 -14.20 -12.07 13.47
CA CYS A 60 -13.24 -11.98 12.36
C CYS A 60 -11.84 -12.25 12.90
N PRO A 61 -10.87 -12.72 12.10
CA PRO A 61 -9.45 -12.71 12.47
C PRO A 61 -8.81 -11.33 12.21
N GLY A 62 -7.98 -10.84 13.14
CA GLY A 62 -7.17 -9.61 13.02
C GLY A 62 -7.98 -8.28 12.98
N TYR A 63 -7.32 -7.12 13.02
CA TYR A 63 -8.04 -5.83 12.93
C TYR A 63 -8.67 -5.64 11.53
N GLN A 64 -10.00 -5.52 11.46
CA GLN A 64 -10.69 -5.11 10.23
C GLN A 64 -11.00 -3.63 10.32
N TYR A 65 -10.49 -2.83 9.38
CA TYR A 65 -10.94 -1.45 9.16
C TYR A 65 -12.08 -1.43 8.13
N PRO A 66 -12.99 -0.45 8.19
CA PRO A 66 -14.09 -0.37 7.24
C PRO A 66 -13.54 -0.17 5.82
N LYS A 67 -13.99 -1.02 4.90
CA LYS A 67 -13.65 -0.92 3.46
C LYS A 67 -14.79 -0.28 2.71
N ASP A 68 -14.97 1.03 2.92
CA ASP A 68 -15.98 1.77 2.19
C ASP A 68 -15.62 1.81 0.69
N THR A 69 -16.63 1.73 -0.15
CA THR A 69 -16.48 1.92 -1.60
C THR A 69 -17.35 3.07 -2.06
N GLY A 70 -17.08 3.61 -3.24
CA GLY A 70 -17.90 4.66 -3.82
C GLY A 70 -17.68 4.83 -5.30
N VAL A 71 -18.60 5.54 -5.94
CA VAL A 71 -18.43 6.03 -7.31
C VAL A 71 -18.11 7.51 -7.24
N ILE A 72 -17.06 7.91 -7.93
CA ILE A 72 -16.65 9.32 -8.05
C ILE A 72 -16.60 9.71 -9.52
N ARG A 73 -16.96 10.95 -9.83
CA ARG A 73 -16.73 11.55 -11.14
C ARG A 73 -15.44 12.35 -11.09
N ILE A 74 -14.53 12.07 -12.01
CA ILE A 74 -13.29 12.84 -12.18
C ILE A 74 -13.67 14.20 -12.76
N ASP A 75 -13.55 15.27 -11.98
CA ASP A 75 -13.84 16.62 -12.47
C ASP A 75 -12.61 17.22 -13.15
N LYS A 76 -11.40 16.92 -12.64
CA LYS A 76 -10.14 17.43 -13.18
C LYS A 76 -8.97 16.53 -12.85
N ILE A 77 -8.06 16.30 -13.81
CA ILE A 77 -6.80 15.59 -13.55
C ILE A 77 -5.68 16.61 -13.36
N ILE A 78 -5.04 16.60 -12.19
CA ILE A 78 -3.99 17.56 -11.82
C ILE A 78 -2.62 17.08 -12.33
N SER A 79 -2.27 15.83 -12.06
CA SER A 79 -0.99 15.23 -12.46
C SER A 79 -1.00 13.70 -12.31
N GLY A 80 -0.05 13.02 -12.95
CA GLY A 80 0.11 11.56 -12.90
C GLY A 80 0.29 10.96 -14.29
N ASN A 81 0.68 9.68 -14.35
CA ASN A 81 0.81 8.96 -15.61
C ASN A 81 -0.48 8.19 -15.91
N TYR A 82 -1.49 8.89 -16.42
CA TYR A 82 -2.85 8.35 -16.60
C TYR A 82 -3.24 8.07 -18.05
N GLN A 83 -2.47 8.54 -19.03
CA GLN A 83 -2.85 8.51 -20.46
C GLN A 83 -3.01 7.09 -21.04
N LYS A 84 -2.44 6.09 -20.38
CA LYS A 84 -2.56 4.68 -20.76
C LYS A 84 -3.51 3.89 -19.85
N LEU A 85 -4.09 4.54 -18.85
CA LEU A 85 -4.98 3.90 -17.87
C LEU A 85 -6.40 3.91 -18.42
N LYS A 86 -7.05 2.76 -18.37
CA LYS A 86 -8.38 2.58 -18.93
C LYS A 86 -9.41 3.24 -18.00
N GLY A 87 -10.30 4.05 -18.58
CA GLY A 87 -11.41 4.68 -17.82
C GLY A 87 -10.99 5.86 -16.95
N ILE A 88 -9.75 6.36 -17.09
CA ILE A 88 -9.29 7.57 -16.40
C ILE A 88 -9.26 8.74 -17.38
N GLU A 89 -10.35 9.51 -17.39
CA GLU A 89 -10.49 10.75 -18.15
C GLU A 89 -11.41 11.72 -17.40
N GLU A 90 -11.27 13.01 -17.65
CA GLU A 90 -12.17 14.02 -17.06
C GLU A 90 -13.62 13.76 -17.52
N GLY A 91 -14.56 13.83 -16.59
CA GLY A 91 -15.96 13.47 -16.76
C GLY A 91 -16.28 11.99 -16.52
N SER A 92 -15.30 11.09 -16.46
CA SER A 92 -15.56 9.67 -16.19
C SER A 92 -15.98 9.41 -14.74
N GLU A 93 -16.89 8.45 -14.57
CA GLU A 93 -17.27 7.90 -13.28
C GLU A 93 -16.51 6.59 -13.04
N ILE A 94 -15.79 6.52 -11.92
CA ILE A 94 -14.99 5.36 -11.54
C ILE A 94 -15.38 4.87 -10.14
N THR A 95 -15.27 3.56 -9.94
CA THR A 95 -15.43 2.96 -8.60
C THR A 95 -14.09 2.99 -7.89
N ILE A 96 -14.10 3.38 -6.62
CA ILE A 96 -12.92 3.44 -5.76
C ILE A 96 -13.18 2.77 -4.41
N GLU A 97 -12.13 2.19 -3.83
CA GLU A 97 -12.06 1.79 -2.43
C GLU A 97 -11.42 2.93 -1.61
N PHE A 98 -11.96 3.20 -0.42
CA PHE A 98 -11.36 4.14 0.53
C PHE A 98 -10.46 3.36 1.50
N ASP A 99 -9.15 3.60 1.45
CA ASP A 99 -8.19 2.95 2.36
C ASP A 99 -8.45 3.39 3.81
N TYR A 100 -8.85 4.67 3.97
CA TYR A 100 -9.33 5.26 5.22
C TYR A 100 -10.75 5.76 4.95
N SER A 101 -11.74 5.10 5.58
CA SER A 101 -13.20 5.27 5.43
C SER A 101 -13.66 6.58 4.75
N SER A 102 -14.69 6.48 3.91
CA SER A 102 -15.42 7.65 3.40
C SER A 102 -16.15 8.46 4.49
N ARG A 103 -16.25 7.90 5.71
CA ARG A 103 -16.85 8.50 6.90
C ARG A 103 -15.78 9.22 7.74
N PRO A 104 -16.17 10.04 8.74
CA PRO A 104 -15.20 10.72 9.61
C PRO A 104 -14.16 9.75 10.17
N ALA A 105 -12.88 10.04 9.96
CA ALA A 105 -11.76 9.19 10.38
C ALA A 105 -10.56 10.02 10.88
N LYS A 106 -9.79 9.45 11.80
CA LYS A 106 -8.51 9.96 12.28
C LYS A 106 -7.43 8.96 11.92
N ILE A 107 -6.39 9.43 11.24
CA ILE A 107 -5.20 8.65 10.92
C ILE A 107 -4.09 9.09 11.87
N ARG A 108 -3.69 8.22 12.78
CA ARG A 108 -2.58 8.42 13.72
C ARG A 108 -1.35 7.72 13.18
N MET A 109 -0.33 8.50 12.86
CA MET A 109 0.97 7.99 12.45
C MET A 109 1.88 7.98 13.67
N ILE A 110 2.31 6.79 14.06
CA ILE A 110 3.13 6.54 15.24
C ILE A 110 4.55 6.20 14.76
N PRO A 111 5.60 6.90 15.24
CA PRO A 111 6.97 6.55 14.89
C PRO A 111 7.27 5.11 15.32
N VAL A 112 7.89 4.31 14.45
CA VAL A 112 8.37 2.98 14.84
C VAL A 112 9.45 3.16 15.91
N SER A 113 9.30 2.49 17.05
CA SER A 113 10.32 2.49 18.08
C SER A 113 11.58 1.78 17.58
N GLU A 114 12.73 2.45 17.64
CA GLU A 114 14.05 1.84 17.33
C GLU A 114 14.55 0.92 18.47
N GLU A 115 13.80 0.74 19.56
CA GLU A 115 14.23 -0.16 20.62
C GLU A 115 14.35 -1.59 20.09
N PRO A 116 15.50 -2.26 20.25
CA PRO A 116 15.61 -3.66 19.90
C PRO A 116 14.57 -4.42 20.71
N SER A 117 13.68 -5.15 20.02
CA SER A 117 12.74 -6.08 20.62
C SER A 117 13.51 -7.07 21.50
N ASN A 118 13.65 -6.74 22.78
CA ASN A 118 14.08 -7.65 23.84
C ASN A 118 12.88 -8.43 24.39
N SER A 119 11.76 -8.50 23.65
CA SER A 119 10.72 -9.47 23.97
C SER A 119 11.28 -10.87 23.68
N PRO A 120 11.31 -11.78 24.66
CA PRO A 120 11.52 -13.19 24.36
C PRO A 120 10.47 -13.58 23.32
N GLU A 121 10.88 -14.27 22.25
CA GLU A 121 9.98 -14.80 21.22
C GLU A 121 8.75 -15.39 21.93
N GLU A 122 7.62 -14.66 21.86
CA GLU A 122 6.39 -15.16 22.45
C GLU A 122 6.09 -16.48 21.72
N PRO A 123 5.80 -17.57 22.45
CA PRO A 123 5.48 -18.83 21.81
C PRO A 123 4.33 -18.56 20.84
N VAL A 124 4.52 -18.92 19.56
CA VAL A 124 3.53 -18.76 18.50
C VAL A 124 2.24 -19.39 18.96
N SER A 125 1.33 -18.57 19.49
CA SER A 125 0.06 -19.03 20.02
C SER A 125 -0.79 -19.43 18.82
N HIS A 126 -1.17 -20.70 18.73
CA HIS A 126 -2.12 -21.18 17.73
C HIS A 126 -3.57 -20.73 18.00
N VAL A 127 -3.78 -19.85 18.99
CA VAL A 127 -5.07 -19.23 19.26
C VAL A 127 -5.33 -18.20 18.16
N PRO A 128 -6.47 -18.26 17.44
CA PRO A 128 -6.82 -17.23 16.47
C PRO A 128 -6.89 -15.88 17.19
N THR A 129 -6.04 -14.93 16.78
CA THR A 129 -6.19 -13.54 17.22
C THR A 129 -7.41 -12.97 16.52
N PHE A 130 -8.54 -12.99 17.21
CA PHE A 130 -9.77 -12.40 16.69
C PHE A 130 -9.63 -10.88 16.61
N ALA A 131 -10.41 -10.30 15.70
CA ALA A 131 -10.57 -8.88 15.48
C ALA A 131 -11.13 -8.23 16.72
N GLU A 132 -10.43 -7.21 17.20
CA GLU A 132 -11.04 -6.23 18.06
C GLU A 132 -11.97 -5.33 17.23
N PRO A 133 -13.03 -4.77 17.84
CA PRO A 133 -13.85 -3.76 17.18
C PRO A 133 -13.00 -2.58 16.69
N ILE A 134 -13.38 -1.98 15.57
CA ILE A 134 -12.67 -0.79 15.06
C ILE A 134 -12.72 0.30 16.12
N PRO A 135 -11.57 0.85 16.56
CA PRO A 135 -11.57 1.90 17.56
C PRO A 135 -12.29 3.14 17.04
N ARG A 136 -13.11 3.76 17.90
CA ARG A 136 -13.81 5.01 17.60
C ARG A 136 -13.62 6.04 18.70
N GLU A 137 -13.44 7.29 18.32
CA GLU A 137 -13.36 8.43 19.24
C GLU A 137 -14.22 9.58 18.71
N ASN A 138 -15.17 10.05 19.49
CA ASN A 138 -16.05 11.17 19.13
C ASN A 138 -16.72 11.04 17.74
N GLY A 139 -17.06 9.81 17.35
CA GLY A 139 -17.68 9.50 16.06
C GLY A 139 -16.71 9.29 14.89
N TYR A 140 -15.40 9.40 15.12
CA TYR A 140 -14.36 9.14 14.13
C TYR A 140 -13.85 7.70 14.23
N PHE A 141 -13.67 7.03 13.09
CA PHE A 141 -12.88 5.80 13.01
C PHE A 141 -11.39 6.11 13.23
N ILE A 142 -10.70 5.33 14.05
CA ILE A 142 -9.28 5.57 14.36
C ILE A 142 -8.43 4.54 13.66
N TYR A 143 -7.46 5.01 12.87
CA TYR A 143 -6.47 4.20 12.17
C TYR A 143 -5.10 4.49 12.77
N ASN A 144 -4.51 3.49 13.44
CA ASN A 144 -3.16 3.60 13.97
C ASN A 144 -2.17 2.95 12.99
N ILE A 145 -1.20 3.73 12.52
CA ILE A 145 -0.20 3.31 11.53
C ILE A 145 1.18 3.56 12.09
N GLU A 146 1.90 2.48 12.40
CA GLU A 146 3.32 2.57 12.71
C GLU A 146 4.13 2.85 11.45
N THR A 147 4.99 3.87 11.47
CA THR A 147 5.71 4.32 10.29
C THR A 147 7.03 5.03 10.62
N ASN A 148 8.01 4.88 9.73
CA ASN A 148 9.29 5.61 9.79
C ASN A 148 9.21 7.00 9.15
N LEU A 149 8.01 7.42 8.71
CA LEU A 149 7.79 8.68 7.99
C LEU A 149 7.66 9.90 8.92
N VAL A 150 7.47 9.69 10.22
CA VAL A 150 7.29 10.75 11.22
C VAL A 150 8.26 10.53 12.38
N GLY A 151 8.77 11.61 12.97
CA GLY A 151 9.65 11.55 14.15
C GLY A 151 8.91 11.66 15.48
N GLU A 152 7.63 12.00 15.43
CA GLU A 152 6.70 12.10 16.57
C GLU A 152 5.30 11.69 16.11
N GLU A 153 4.41 11.37 17.05
CA GLU A 153 3.03 11.01 16.72
C GLU A 153 2.32 12.18 16.03
N THR A 154 1.69 11.92 14.88
CA THR A 154 0.90 12.92 14.15
C THR A 154 -0.50 12.40 13.85
N GLU A 155 -1.48 13.31 13.85
CA GLU A 155 -2.89 12.99 13.57
C GLU A 155 -3.37 13.75 12.31
N ILE A 156 -4.01 13.04 11.40
CA ILE A 156 -4.69 13.61 10.23
C ILE A 156 -6.18 13.33 10.35
N ILE A 157 -6.99 14.38 10.21
CA ILE A 157 -8.44 14.29 10.31
C ILE A 157 -9.04 14.26 8.90
N LEU A 158 -9.77 13.19 8.60
CA LEU A 158 -10.65 13.10 7.44
C LEU A 158 -12.08 13.42 7.91
N PRO A 159 -12.70 14.50 7.41
CA PRO A 159 -14.01 14.95 7.90
C PRO A 159 -15.19 14.09 7.43
N GLY A 160 -14.94 13.08 6.58
CA GLY A 160 -15.97 12.35 5.87
C GLY A 160 -16.39 13.04 4.56
N LEU A 161 -17.06 12.29 3.69
CA LEU A 161 -17.63 12.77 2.44
C LEU A 161 -19.12 12.41 2.38
N GLU A 162 -19.87 13.20 1.62
CA GLU A 162 -21.27 12.96 1.31
C GLU A 162 -21.47 12.91 -0.20
N VAL A 163 -22.62 12.40 -0.66
CA VAL A 163 -22.98 12.45 -2.08
C VAL A 163 -23.03 13.91 -2.53
N GLY A 164 -22.32 14.21 -3.62
CA GLY A 164 -22.16 15.57 -4.15
C GLY A 164 -20.98 16.35 -3.56
N SER A 165 -20.28 15.83 -2.53
CA SER A 165 -19.05 16.45 -2.05
C SER A 165 -17.99 16.47 -3.15
N LYS A 166 -17.29 17.60 -3.26
CA LYS A 166 -16.07 17.69 -4.08
C LYS A 166 -14.85 17.52 -3.19
N PHE A 167 -13.82 16.89 -3.73
CA PHE A 167 -12.59 16.69 -3.00
C PHE A 167 -11.38 16.59 -3.95
N ARG A 168 -10.21 16.84 -3.39
CA ARG A 168 -8.91 16.58 -4.02
C ARG A 168 -8.27 15.37 -3.37
N ALA A 169 -7.67 14.50 -4.17
CA ALA A 169 -6.94 13.34 -3.65
C ALA A 169 -5.88 12.82 -4.61
N THR A 170 -5.02 11.96 -4.07
CA THR A 170 -4.17 11.05 -4.85
C THR A 170 -4.82 9.68 -4.84
N ILE A 171 -5.16 9.15 -6.02
CA ILE A 171 -5.65 7.78 -6.16
C ILE A 171 -4.50 6.85 -6.56
N ASN A 172 -4.56 5.61 -6.06
CA ASN A 172 -3.73 4.49 -6.50
C ASN A 172 -4.51 3.71 -7.56
N TYR A 173 -3.97 3.58 -8.76
CA TYR A 173 -4.55 2.78 -9.83
C TYR A 173 -3.68 1.54 -10.04
N CYS A 174 -4.12 0.39 -9.53
CA CYS A 174 -3.40 -0.86 -9.72
C CYS A 174 -3.96 -1.66 -10.91
N SER A 175 -5.28 -1.59 -11.11
CA SER A 175 -6.00 -2.15 -12.25
C SER A 175 -7.35 -1.45 -12.39
N PRO A 176 -8.11 -1.65 -13.49
CA PRO A 176 -9.47 -1.08 -13.62
C PRO A 176 -10.42 -1.44 -12.47
N ASP A 177 -10.20 -2.59 -11.84
CA ASP A 177 -11.02 -3.10 -10.73
C ASP A 177 -10.35 -2.87 -9.36
N MET A 178 -9.17 -2.24 -9.33
CA MET A 178 -8.40 -1.97 -8.12
C MET A 178 -7.87 -0.55 -8.15
N ILE A 179 -8.78 0.37 -7.82
CA ILE A 179 -8.50 1.79 -7.64
C ILE A 179 -8.82 2.13 -6.19
N SER A 180 -7.87 2.73 -5.48
CA SER A 180 -8.09 3.16 -4.10
C SER A 180 -7.71 4.61 -3.87
N VAL A 181 -8.29 5.19 -2.83
CA VAL A 181 -7.92 6.51 -2.33
C VAL A 181 -7.57 6.39 -0.86
N GLY A 182 -6.42 6.95 -0.51
CA GLY A 182 -6.01 7.07 0.89
C GLY A 182 -6.56 8.36 1.49
N LYS A 183 -5.69 9.36 1.58
CA LYS A 183 -6.05 10.68 2.12
C LYS A 183 -6.75 11.51 1.05
N TYR A 184 -7.71 12.32 1.49
CA TYR A 184 -8.43 13.28 0.64
C TYR A 184 -8.68 14.59 1.38
N GLU A 185 -8.89 15.66 0.62
CA GLU A 185 -9.19 17.01 1.11
C GLU A 185 -10.49 17.51 0.47
N PRO A 186 -11.58 17.75 1.23
CA PRO A 186 -12.78 18.36 0.68
C PRO A 186 -12.49 19.75 0.12
N ILE A 187 -13.14 20.09 -1.00
CA ILE A 187 -13.02 21.39 -1.66
C ILE A 187 -14.42 21.97 -1.92
N SER A 188 -14.52 23.30 -1.89
CA SER A 188 -15.77 24.05 -2.10
C SER A 188 -16.14 24.22 -3.58
#